data_AF-A0A527VP03-F1
#
_entry.id   AF-A0A527VP03-F1
#
_cell.length_a   1.000
_cell.length_b   1.000
_cell.length_c   1.000
_cell.angle_alpha   90.00
_cell.angle_beta   90.00
_cell.angle_gamma   90.00
#
_symmetry.space_group_name_H-M   'P 1'
#
loop_
_entity.id
_entity.type
_entity.pdbx_description
1 polymer ?
#
loop_
_entity_poly.entity_id
_entity_poly.type
_entity_poly.pdbx_seq_one_letter_code
_entity_poly.pdbx_strand_id
1 'polypeptide(L)'
;THAAHPSVEFLVRPWVWPTMPDFLKMAACGFVASAGMILLSQAYRMAPANRVATFEYTGILWSPLWGFLFFAEVPRETTALGAALIIGAGLLALNGER
;
A
#
# COMPACT_ATOMS: atom_id res chain seq x y z
N THR A 1 20.29 26.37 25.90
CA THR A 1 18.94 26.47 26.49
C THR A 1 18.13 25.27 26.01
N HIS A 2 18.24 24.15 26.73
CA HIS A 2 17.74 22.83 26.33
C HIS A 2 16.32 22.59 26.88
N ALA A 3 15.31 23.21 26.27
CA ALA A 3 13.91 22.97 26.61
C ALA A 3 12.97 23.08 25.39
N ALA A 4 13.44 22.69 24.20
CA ALA A 4 12.56 22.52 23.05
C ALA A 4 12.06 21.07 23.04
N HIS A 5 10.75 20.88 23.18
CA HIS A 5 10.10 19.58 23.01
C HIS A 5 10.46 19.00 21.63
N PRO A 6 10.66 17.67 21.45
CA PRO A 6 11.13 17.07 20.19
C PRO A 6 10.32 17.47 18.94
N SER A 7 9.03 17.75 19.12
CA SER A 7 8.17 18.25 18.04
C SER A 7 8.54 19.65 17.56
N VAL A 8 9.03 20.53 18.44
CA VAL A 8 9.48 21.88 18.09
C VAL A 8 10.76 21.80 17.26
N GLU A 9 11.67 20.88 17.61
CA GLU A 9 12.89 20.62 16.86
C GLU A 9 12.60 20.09 15.44
N PHE A 10 11.60 19.22 15.29
CA PHE A 10 11.13 18.78 13.96
C PHE A 10 10.53 19.93 13.15
N LEU A 11 9.71 20.80 13.76
CA LEU A 11 9.04 21.91 13.07
C LEU A 11 10.01 22.99 12.57
N VAL A 12 11.08 23.28 13.32
CA VAL A 12 12.08 24.29 12.94
C VAL A 12 13.27 23.69 12.16
N ARG A 13 13.21 22.38 11.84
CA ARG A 13 14.28 21.72 11.12
C ARG A 13 14.43 22.33 9.72
N PRO A 14 15.62 22.79 9.33
CA PRO A 14 15.85 23.30 7.98
C PRO A 14 15.64 22.20 6.94
N TRP A 15 15.14 22.59 5.76
CA TRP A 15 14.97 21.67 4.64
C TRP A 15 16.30 21.01 4.29
N VAL A 16 16.31 19.68 4.24
CA VAL A 16 17.49 18.90 3.84
C VAL A 16 17.23 18.33 2.46
N TRP A 17 18.11 18.66 1.51
CA TRP A 17 18.05 18.06 0.18
C TRP A 17 18.32 16.56 0.28
N PRO A 18 17.47 15.72 -0.33
CA PRO A 18 17.67 14.27 -0.32
C PRO A 18 18.99 13.91 -0.99
N THR A 19 19.69 12.92 -0.43
CA THR A 19 20.90 12.39 -1.06
C THR A 19 20.51 11.61 -2.32
N MET A 20 21.41 11.48 -3.29
CA MET A 20 21.13 10.77 -4.55
C MET A 20 20.44 9.40 -4.40
N PRO A 21 20.81 8.52 -3.44
CA PRO A 21 20.12 7.26 -3.22
C PRO A 21 18.66 7.43 -2.78
N ASP A 22 18.36 8.43 -1.96
CA ASP A 22 17.00 8.69 -1.48
C ASP A 22 16.15 9.31 -2.57
N PHE A 23 16.73 10.19 -3.38
CA PHE A 23 16.09 10.71 -4.59
C PHE A 23 15.68 9.58 -5.54
N LEU A 24 16.55 8.58 -5.75
CA LEU A 24 16.25 7.44 -6.60
C LEU A 24 15.10 6.58 -6.04
N LYS A 25 15.07 6.34 -4.72
CA LYS A 25 13.95 5.62 -4.07
C LYS A 25 12.63 6.38 -4.23
N MET A 26 12.65 7.70 -4.06
CA MET A 26 11.47 8.56 -4.25
C MET A 26 10.98 8.52 -5.69
N ALA A 27 11.90 8.61 -6.67
CA ALA A 27 11.58 8.52 -8.09
C ALA A 27 10.98 7.14 -8.44
N ALA A 28 11.56 6.05 -7.92
CA ALA A 28 11.04 4.71 -8.13
C ALA A 28 9.63 4.54 -7.54
N CYS A 29 9.39 5.05 -6.33
CA CYS A 29 8.07 5.05 -5.71
C CYS A 29 7.04 5.82 -6.57
N GLY A 30 7.39 7.02 -7.03
CA GLY A 30 6.53 7.82 -7.91
C GLY A 30 6.24 7.14 -9.24
N PHE A 31 7.23 6.46 -9.83
CA PHE A 31 7.06 5.71 -11.07
C PHE A 31 6.11 4.52 -10.89
N VAL A 32 6.31 3.71 -9.85
CA VAL A 32 5.45 2.56 -9.55
C VAL A 32 4.02 3.02 -9.25
N ALA A 33 3.84 4.07 -8.45
CA ALA A 33 2.52 4.62 -8.15
C ALA A 33 1.81 5.14 -9.40
N SER A 34 2.51 5.87 -10.26
CA SER A 34 1.95 6.40 -11.50
C SER A 34 1.57 5.28 -12.47
N ALA A 35 2.43 4.27 -12.64
CA ALA A 35 2.15 3.11 -13.47
C ALA A 35 0.93 2.34 -12.96
N GLY A 36 0.83 2.11 -11.64
CA GLY A 36 -0.32 1.49 -11.00
C GLY A 36 -1.62 2.26 -11.26
N MET A 37 -1.59 3.58 -11.13
CA MET A 37 -2.76 4.43 -11.37
C MET A 37 -3.21 4.43 -12.83
N ILE A 38 -2.27 4.44 -13.78
CA ILE A 38 -2.58 4.33 -15.21
C ILE A 38 -3.24 2.97 -15.50
N LEU A 39 -2.66 1.88 -15.02
CA LEU A 39 -3.20 0.53 -15.21
C LEU A 39 -4.60 0.39 -14.59
N LEU A 40 -4.81 0.93 -13.39
CA LEU A 40 -6.12 0.93 -12.73
C LEU A 40 -7.15 1.72 -13.54
N SER A 41 -6.77 2.91 -14.02
CA SER A 41 -7.61 3.72 -14.90
C SER A 41 -7.98 2.99 -16.19
N GLN A 42 -7.04 2.24 -16.79
CA GLN A 42 -7.33 1.40 -17.96
C GLN A 42 -8.27 0.23 -17.61
N ALA A 43 -8.10 -0.42 -16.46
CA ALA A 43 -8.96 -1.51 -16.01
C ALA A 43 -10.42 -1.05 -15.88
N TYR A 44 -10.64 0.13 -15.29
CA TYR A 44 -11.96 0.76 -15.19
C TYR A 44 -12.57 1.15 -16.55
N ARG A 45 -11.74 1.41 -17.58
CA ARG A 45 -12.24 1.65 -18.95
C ARG A 45 -12.68 0.38 -19.66
N MET A 46 -12.06 -0.76 -19.35
CA MET A 46 -12.24 -2.01 -20.09
C MET A 46 -13.23 -2.98 -19.43
N ALA A 47 -13.41 -2.91 -18.11
CA ALA A 47 -14.22 -3.83 -17.34
C ALA A 47 -15.28 -3.09 -16.49
N PRO A 48 -16.42 -3.73 -16.18
CA PRO A 48 -17.42 -3.15 -15.28
C PRO A 48 -16.83 -2.93 -13.89
N ALA A 49 -17.19 -1.80 -13.27
CA ALA A 49 -16.65 -1.35 -11.99
C ALA A 49 -16.69 -2.42 -10.88
N ASN A 50 -17.75 -3.25 -10.87
CA ASN A 50 -17.89 -4.31 -9.87
C ASN A 50 -16.76 -5.37 -9.94
N ARG A 51 -16.30 -5.72 -11.14
CA ARG A 51 -15.18 -6.67 -11.28
C ARG A 51 -13.86 -6.06 -10.85
N VAL A 52 -13.62 -4.80 -11.23
CA VAL A 52 -12.39 -4.08 -10.87
C VAL A 52 -12.29 -3.87 -9.35
N ALA A 53 -13.39 -3.52 -8.69
CA ALA A 53 -13.45 -3.35 -7.24
C ALA A 53 -13.08 -4.64 -6.48
N THR A 54 -13.51 -5.82 -6.98
CA THR A 54 -13.10 -7.12 -6.41
C THR A 54 -11.59 -7.32 -6.44
N PHE A 55 -10.93 -6.91 -7.52
CA PHE A 55 -9.47 -6.96 -7.60
C PHE A 55 -8.79 -5.99 -6.64
N GLU A 56 -9.36 -4.79 -6.42
CA GLU A 56 -8.81 -3.84 -5.44
C GLU A 56 -8.83 -4.39 -4.01
N TYR A 57 -9.84 -5.18 -3.64
CA TYR A 57 -9.88 -5.82 -2.32
C TYR A 57 -8.73 -6.81 -2.08
N THR A 58 -8.12 -7.37 -3.13
CA THR A 58 -6.91 -8.20 -2.99
C THR A 58 -5.72 -7.41 -2.44
N GLY A 59 -5.74 -6.07 -2.52
CA GLY A 59 -4.73 -5.20 -1.91
C GLY A 59 -4.62 -5.39 -0.40
N ILE A 60 -5.69 -5.80 0.28
CA ILE A 60 -5.67 -6.09 1.72
C ILE A 60 -4.86 -7.36 2.03
N LEU A 61 -4.69 -8.28 1.08
CA LEU A 61 -3.77 -9.42 1.21
C LEU A 61 -2.32 -8.99 0.98
N TRP A 62 -2.07 -8.15 -0.02
CA TRP A 62 -0.73 -7.69 -0.38
C TRP A 62 -0.12 -6.73 0.65
N SER A 63 -0.94 -5.91 1.31
CA SER A 63 -0.48 -4.95 2.32
C SER A 63 0.28 -5.59 3.50
N PRO A 64 -0.26 -6.58 4.23
CA PRO A 64 0.45 -7.25 5.32
C PRO A 64 1.59 -8.14 4.81
N LEU A 65 1.50 -8.67 3.58
CA LEU A 65 2.59 -9.44 2.97
C LEU A 65 3.84 -8.56 2.77
N TRP A 66 3.66 -7.35 2.22
CA TRP A 66 4.76 -6.40 2.09
C TRP A 66 5.25 -5.85 3.44
N GLY A 67 4.34 -5.66 4.41
CA GLY A 67 4.68 -5.32 5.79
C GLY A 67 5.62 -6.34 6.44
N PHE A 68 5.27 -7.62 6.32
CA PHE A 68 6.12 -8.71 6.81
C PHE A 68 7.46 -8.78 6.06
N LEU A 69 7.45 -8.66 4.72
CA LEU A 69 8.66 -8.86 3.91
C LEU A 69 9.70 -7.75 4.06
N PHE A 70 9.27 -6.48 4.12
CA PHE A 70 10.19 -5.33 4.20
C PHE A 70 10.43 -4.81 5.61
N PHE A 71 9.44 -4.91 6.50
CA PHE A 71 9.51 -4.33 7.84
C PHE A 71 9.61 -5.39 8.94
N ALA A 72 9.64 -6.69 8.58
CA ALA A 72 9.62 -7.82 9.51
C ALA A 72 8.49 -7.74 10.54
N GLU A 73 7.41 -7.03 10.18
CA GLU A 73 6.29 -6.79 11.06
C GLU A 73 5.41 -8.04 11.06
N VAL A 74 5.51 -8.84 12.12
CA VAL A 74 4.77 -10.10 12.25
C VAL A 74 3.28 -9.77 12.34
N PRO A 75 2.46 -10.19 11.37
CA PRO A 75 1.03 -9.95 11.40
C PRO A 75 0.46 -10.56 12.69
N ARG A 76 -0.20 -9.74 13.52
CA ARG A 76 -0.93 -10.24 14.69
C ARG A 76 -2.03 -11.20 14.23
N GLU A 77 -2.51 -12.03 15.15
CA GLU A 77 -3.58 -13.01 14.89
C GLU A 77 -4.79 -12.39 14.18
N THR A 78 -5.12 -11.14 14.49
CA THR A 78 -6.20 -10.37 13.85
C THR A 78 -5.95 -10.11 12.36
N THR A 79 -4.71 -9.83 11.94
CA THR A 79 -4.34 -9.62 10.54
C THR A 79 -4.38 -10.93 9.76
N ALA A 80 -3.96 -12.04 10.37
CA ALA A 80 -4.06 -13.37 9.76
C ALA A 80 -5.52 -13.81 9.56
N LEU A 81 -6.39 -13.55 10.54
CA LEU A 81 -7.84 -13.79 10.45
C LEU A 81 -8.48 -12.94 9.35
N GLY A 82 -8.13 -11.66 9.27
CA GLY A 82 -8.58 -10.76 8.20
C GLY A 82 -8.15 -11.26 6.81
N ALA A 83 -6.89 -11.66 6.65
CA ALA A 83 -6.38 -12.21 5.40
C ALA A 83 -7.14 -13.48 4.98
N ALA A 84 -7.42 -14.40 5.91
CA ALA A 84 -8.19 -15.61 5.64
C ALA A 84 -9.64 -15.31 5.19
N LEU A 85 -10.31 -14.34 5.83
CA LEU A 85 -11.66 -13.91 5.44
C LEU A 85 -11.69 -13.32 4.03
N ILE A 86 -10.67 -12.54 3.66
CA ILE A 86 -10.58 -11.91 2.32
C ILE A 86 -10.32 -12.95 1.23
N ILE A 87 -9.41 -13.91 1.49
CA ILE A 87 -9.18 -15.03 0.56
C ILE A 87 -10.49 -15.82 0.35
N GLY A 88 -11.24 -16.08 1.43
CA GLY A 88 -12.55 -16.73 1.36
C GLY A 88 -13.57 -15.94 0.54
N ALA A 89 -13.67 -14.63 0.76
CA ALA A 89 -14.55 -13.75 -0.02
C ALA A 89 -14.17 -13.70 -1.51
N GLY A 90 -12.87 -13.66 -1.83
CA GLY A 90 -12.39 -13.70 -3.21
C GLY A 90 -12.75 -15.00 -3.93
N LEU A 91 -12.59 -16.15 -3.25
CA LEU A 91 -13.00 -17.45 -3.79
C LEU A 91 -14.52 -17.54 -4.00
N LEU A 92 -15.32 -16.98 -3.08
CA LEU A 92 -16.78 -16.92 -3.23
C LEU A 92 -17.21 -16.02 -4.40
N ALA A 93 -16.58 -14.86 -4.57
CA ALA A 93 -16.85 -13.96 -5.69
C ALA A 93 -16.54 -14.61 -7.04
N LEU A 94 -15.42 -15.34 -7.16
CA LEU A 94 -15.06 -16.12 -8.34
C LEU A 94 -16.06 -17.25 -8.65
N ASN A 95 -16.59 -17.91 -7.62
CA ASN A 95 -17.60 -18.96 -7.79
C ASN A 95 -19.00 -18.40 -8.09
N GLY A 96 -19.29 -17.15 -7.75
CA GLY A 96 -20.56 -16.47 -8.03
C GLY A 96 -20.70 -15.93 -9.46
N GLU A 97 -19.61 -15.89 -10.23
CA GLU A 97 -19.61 -15.52 -11.65
C GLU A 97 -19.88 -16.72 -12.61
N ARG A 98 -20.35 -17.85 -12.08
CA ARG A 98 -20.85 -18.99 -12.88
C ARG A 98 -22.33 -18.86 -13.20
#